data_AF-A0AAE4NU82-F1
#
_entry.id   AF-A0AAE4NU82-F1
#
_cell.length_a   1.000
_cell.length_b   1.000
_cell.length_c   1.000
_cell.angle_alpha   90.00
_cell.angle_beta   90.00
_cell.angle_gamma   90.00
#
_symmetry.space_group_name_H-M   'P 1'
#
loop_
_entity.id
_entity.type
_entity.pdbx_description
1 polymer ?
#
loop_
_entity_poly.entity_id
_entity_poly.type
_entity_poly.pdbx_seq_one_letter_code
_entity_poly.pdbx_strand_id
1 'polypeptide(L)'
;MRRQTILALLLVLATGSIILAYPSSNIDTEEHPAVAMIGFDNDPGENVEGSILAINVDNVEPKVAREYINAQISKLRPVIVVGNPERVLHEILNSTDVVAVQVARIVDGKEIPINKVVIGYVPRKVGNKIGGKILSHEYTGAESVVSMYQKIKKIESEKQPVELSQSKTSAVRTIDFQESSGNFLGELSYSWEFSPYGILSVHDRLYMLGESNPTYNWFVYQFVVQTEPGDLYWKNGWRNADLWNSIDVDEYNPPSHLSDYSPTTTTGTSTVTVSVSASVADSPEVSAGMSWSYSISDVVVHDLSSFSRELASWWHDIDEGKFVGKDSFRIQPGALIRVPQAPGTYLWKVEYGGQWGKKKVGDYCIFGHCLSYHWDYSGRYGAVVIWGVKG
;
A
#
# COMPACT_ATOMS: atom_id res chain seq x y z
N MET A 1 -42.28 32.56 -21.30
CA MET A 1 -41.83 31.66 -22.39
C MET A 1 -40.30 31.61 -22.40
N ARG A 2 -39.68 30.70 -21.63
CA ARG A 2 -38.23 30.42 -21.70
C ARG A 2 -38.06 29.06 -22.36
N ARG A 3 -37.42 29.00 -23.52
CA ARG A 3 -37.04 27.75 -24.18
C ARG A 3 -35.87 27.15 -23.41
N GLN A 4 -36.08 26.02 -22.73
CA GLN A 4 -34.99 25.16 -22.31
C GLN A 4 -34.60 24.29 -23.51
N THR A 5 -33.35 24.42 -23.95
CA THR A 5 -32.76 23.55 -24.97
C THR A 5 -32.20 22.34 -24.24
N ILE A 6 -32.88 21.20 -24.31
CA ILE A 6 -32.35 19.92 -23.82
C ILE A 6 -31.40 19.41 -24.90
N LEU A 7 -30.10 19.43 -24.61
CA LEU A 7 -29.08 18.80 -25.45
C LEU A 7 -29.10 17.30 -25.14
N ALA A 8 -29.70 16.50 -26.02
CA ALA A 8 -29.60 15.05 -25.99
C ALA A 8 -28.38 14.62 -26.82
N LEU A 9 -27.46 13.87 -26.22
CA LEU A 9 -26.34 13.23 -26.90
C LEU A 9 -26.49 11.70 -26.71
N LEU A 10 -26.57 10.96 -27.81
CA LEU A 10 -26.72 9.48 -27.84
C LEU A 10 -25.73 8.85 -28.85
N LEU A 11 -25.45 7.55 -28.61
CA LEU A 11 -24.78 6.53 -29.46
C LEU A 11 -23.22 6.45 -29.35
N VAL A 12 -22.55 5.28 -29.30
CA VAL A 12 -22.77 3.99 -30.01
C VAL A 12 -22.32 2.74 -29.21
N LEU A 13 -23.00 1.63 -29.50
CA LEU A 13 -22.77 0.23 -29.11
C LEU A 13 -21.53 -0.44 -29.75
N ALA A 14 -20.83 -1.24 -28.96
CA ALA A 14 -20.57 -2.65 -29.29
C ALA A 14 -20.45 -3.43 -27.97
N THR A 15 -21.35 -4.39 -27.74
CA THR A 15 -21.39 -5.40 -26.66
C THR A 15 -21.90 -5.06 -25.25
N GLY A 16 -22.65 -3.97 -25.00
CA GLY A 16 -23.32 -3.78 -23.70
C GLY A 16 -24.40 -2.70 -23.72
N SER A 17 -25.57 -2.97 -23.13
CA SER A 17 -26.71 -2.06 -23.11
C SER A 17 -26.53 -0.99 -22.02
N ILE A 18 -26.68 0.28 -22.38
CA ILE A 18 -26.77 1.40 -21.42
C ILE A 18 -28.26 1.72 -21.24
N ILE A 19 -28.78 1.57 -20.02
CA ILE A 19 -30.15 2.02 -19.68
C ILE A 19 -30.05 3.42 -19.06
N LEU A 20 -30.57 4.41 -19.77
CA LEU A 20 -30.85 5.74 -19.22
C LEU A 20 -32.23 5.71 -18.56
N ALA A 21 -32.28 5.85 -17.23
CA ALA A 21 -33.55 6.06 -16.53
C ALA A 21 -33.87 7.56 -16.49
N TYR A 22 -34.99 7.97 -17.09
CA TYR A 22 -35.59 9.29 -16.87
C TYR A 22 -36.60 9.20 -15.71
N PRO A 23 -36.69 10.21 -14.83
CA PRO A 23 -37.84 10.32 -13.94
C PRO A 23 -39.11 10.52 -14.78
N SER A 24 -40.18 9.80 -14.43
CA SER A 24 -41.47 9.93 -15.10
C SER A 24 -41.97 11.38 -15.00
N SER A 25 -42.65 11.86 -16.05
CA SER A 25 -43.07 13.25 -16.26
C SER A 25 -44.13 13.80 -15.29
N ASN A 26 -44.24 13.26 -14.07
CA ASN A 26 -45.22 13.67 -13.05
C ASN A 26 -44.61 13.96 -11.67
N ILE A 27 -43.30 14.23 -11.58
CA ILE A 27 -42.67 14.69 -10.34
C ILE A 27 -42.50 16.20 -10.42
N ASP A 28 -43.09 16.90 -9.44
CA ASP A 28 -42.97 18.34 -9.26
C ASP A 28 -41.47 18.70 -9.09
N THR A 29 -40.92 19.46 -10.03
CA THR A 29 -39.47 19.64 -10.20
C THR A 29 -38.84 20.66 -9.25
N GLU A 30 -39.53 21.09 -8.19
CA GLU A 30 -38.98 22.08 -7.24
C GLU A 30 -38.14 21.47 -6.09
N GLU A 31 -38.20 20.15 -5.82
CA GLU A 31 -37.53 19.58 -4.63
C GLU A 31 -36.43 18.53 -4.87
N HIS A 32 -36.16 18.09 -6.11
CA HIS A 32 -35.15 17.05 -6.35
C HIS A 32 -34.22 17.39 -7.54
N PRO A 33 -32.91 17.62 -7.31
CA PRO A 33 -31.96 17.82 -8.40
C PRO A 33 -31.86 16.54 -9.25
N ALA A 34 -31.83 16.71 -10.57
CA ALA A 34 -31.74 15.60 -11.52
C ALA A 34 -30.41 14.83 -11.34
N VAL A 35 -30.50 13.62 -10.75
CA VAL A 35 -29.39 12.66 -10.72
C VAL A 35 -29.41 11.88 -12.03
N ALA A 36 -28.42 12.10 -12.90
CA ALA A 36 -28.24 11.25 -14.07
C ALA A 36 -27.62 9.92 -13.62
N MET A 37 -28.44 8.87 -13.54
CA MET A 37 -27.98 7.51 -13.27
C MET A 37 -27.59 6.84 -14.58
N ILE A 38 -26.33 6.42 -14.69
CA ILE A 38 -25.88 5.54 -15.77
C ILE A 38 -25.66 4.17 -15.15
N GLY A 39 -26.60 3.25 -15.40
CA GLY A 39 -26.44 1.84 -15.07
C GLY A 39 -25.76 1.12 -16.23
N PHE A 40 -24.67 0.40 -15.92
CA PHE A 40 -24.01 -0.50 -16.86
C PHE A 40 -24.45 -1.93 -16.54
N ASP A 41 -25.28 -2.50 -17.40
CA ASP A 41 -25.76 -3.88 -17.30
C ASP A 41 -25.25 -4.71 -18.48
N ASN A 42 -24.85 -5.95 -18.20
CA ASN A 42 -24.32 -6.87 -19.20
C ASN A 42 -25.32 -7.98 -19.57
N ASP A 43 -26.47 -8.14 -18.91
CA ASP A 43 -27.43 -9.16 -19.32
C ASP A 43 -28.87 -8.85 -18.86
N PRO A 44 -29.85 -8.63 -19.77
CA PRO A 44 -31.23 -8.27 -19.40
C PRO A 44 -32.03 -9.36 -18.64
N GLY A 45 -31.40 -10.45 -18.21
CA GLY A 45 -32.04 -11.59 -17.53
C GLY A 45 -31.47 -11.97 -16.16
N GLU A 46 -30.36 -11.39 -15.70
CA GLU A 46 -29.80 -11.69 -14.37
C GLU A 46 -30.23 -10.66 -13.31
N ASN A 47 -30.40 -11.11 -12.07
CA ASN A 47 -30.68 -10.24 -10.93
C ASN A 47 -29.64 -9.11 -10.86
N VAL A 48 -30.11 -7.87 -10.64
CA VAL A 48 -29.36 -6.59 -10.64
C VAL A 48 -28.35 -6.46 -9.48
N GLU A 49 -27.76 -7.56 -9.01
CA GLU A 49 -26.82 -7.57 -7.88
C GLU A 49 -25.40 -7.10 -8.24
N GLY A 50 -25.12 -6.77 -9.51
CA GLY A 50 -23.77 -6.42 -9.98
C GLY A 50 -23.58 -5.02 -10.59
N SER A 51 -24.53 -4.09 -10.43
CA SER A 51 -24.47 -2.77 -11.07
C SER A 51 -23.48 -1.82 -10.38
N ILE A 52 -22.48 -1.33 -11.12
CA ILE A 52 -21.61 -0.22 -10.68
C ILE A 52 -22.32 1.10 -11.02
N LEU A 53 -22.40 2.00 -10.05
CA LEU A 53 -23.14 3.25 -10.17
C LEU A 53 -22.23 4.43 -10.45
N ALA A 54 -22.49 5.19 -11.52
CA ALA A 54 -21.80 6.45 -11.79
C ALA A 54 -22.69 7.66 -11.46
N ILE A 55 -22.15 8.65 -10.73
CA ILE A 55 -22.85 9.86 -10.28
C ILE A 55 -22.00 11.08 -10.58
N ASN A 56 -22.56 12.07 -11.28
CA ASN A 56 -21.98 13.40 -11.37
C ASN A 56 -22.55 14.29 -10.26
N VAL A 57 -21.69 14.83 -9.40
CA VAL A 57 -22.10 15.57 -8.20
C VAL A 57 -22.00 17.10 -8.35
N ASP A 58 -21.56 17.62 -9.49
CA ASP A 58 -21.33 19.06 -9.67
C ASP A 58 -22.61 19.88 -9.45
N ASN A 59 -23.78 19.31 -9.73
CA ASN A 59 -25.08 19.99 -9.62
C ASN A 59 -26.00 19.37 -8.54
N VAL A 60 -25.46 18.52 -7.66
CA VAL A 60 -26.24 17.86 -6.60
C VAL A 60 -25.86 18.42 -5.24
N GLU A 61 -26.83 18.79 -4.41
CA GLU A 61 -26.56 19.25 -3.05
C GLU A 61 -25.66 18.24 -2.30
N PRO A 62 -24.54 18.67 -1.68
CA PRO A 62 -23.57 17.74 -1.10
C PRO A 62 -24.15 16.75 -0.10
N LYS A 63 -25.12 17.20 0.70
CA LYS A 63 -25.83 16.34 1.68
C LYS A 63 -26.58 15.20 0.99
N VAL A 64 -27.31 15.50 -0.08
CA VAL A 64 -28.08 14.52 -0.85
C VAL A 64 -27.15 13.52 -1.54
N ALA A 65 -26.09 14.01 -2.19
CA ALA A 65 -25.09 13.15 -2.84
C ALA A 65 -24.43 12.19 -1.83
N ARG A 66 -24.07 12.70 -0.65
CA ARG A 66 -23.46 11.95 0.45
C ARG A 66 -24.38 10.86 0.98
N GLU A 67 -25.62 11.18 1.34
CA GLU A 67 -26.60 10.21 1.87
C GLU A 67 -26.81 9.05 0.88
N TYR A 68 -26.90 9.38 -0.41
CA TYR A 68 -27.08 8.39 -1.46
C TYR A 68 -25.84 7.51 -1.67
N ILE A 69 -24.64 8.10 -1.73
CA ILE A 69 -23.38 7.35 -1.85
C ILE A 69 -23.19 6.40 -0.65
N ASN A 70 -23.45 6.88 0.57
CA ASN A 70 -23.36 6.06 1.78
C ASN A 70 -24.36 4.90 1.75
N ALA A 71 -25.56 5.10 1.19
CA ALA A 71 -26.54 4.03 1.02
C ALA A 71 -26.10 2.94 0.02
N GLN A 72 -25.23 3.25 -0.94
CA GLN A 72 -24.63 2.23 -1.83
C GLN A 72 -23.43 1.55 -1.18
N ILE A 73 -22.58 2.31 -0.49
CA ILE A 73 -21.42 1.79 0.23
C ILE A 73 -21.84 0.80 1.32
N SER A 74 -22.92 1.09 2.05
CA SER A 74 -23.47 0.20 3.08
C SER A 74 -23.96 -1.14 2.52
N LYS A 75 -24.35 -1.17 1.25
CA LYS A 75 -24.73 -2.37 0.49
C LYS A 75 -23.53 -3.05 -0.20
N LEU A 76 -22.31 -2.59 0.09
CA LEU A 76 -21.07 -3.05 -0.55
C LEU A 76 -21.09 -2.91 -2.08
N ARG A 77 -21.79 -1.90 -2.62
CA ARG A 77 -21.84 -1.62 -4.06
C ARG A 77 -20.77 -0.62 -4.45
N PRO A 78 -19.95 -0.90 -5.48
CA PRO A 78 -19.00 0.08 -5.99
C PRO A 78 -19.70 1.31 -6.57
N VAL A 79 -19.08 2.47 -6.36
CA VAL A 79 -19.57 3.74 -6.87
C VAL A 79 -18.46 4.47 -7.62
N ILE A 80 -18.83 5.17 -8.69
CA ILE A 80 -17.99 6.09 -9.44
C ILE A 80 -18.59 7.49 -9.25
N VAL A 81 -17.79 8.41 -8.73
CA VAL A 81 -18.18 9.79 -8.48
C VAL A 81 -17.38 10.69 -9.40
N VAL A 82 -18.06 11.55 -10.15
CA VAL A 82 -17.44 12.54 -11.01
C VAL A 82 -17.73 13.93 -10.46
N GLY A 83 -16.70 14.72 -10.23
CA GLY A 83 -16.87 16.11 -9.79
C GLY A 83 -15.57 16.81 -9.43
N ASN A 84 -15.68 18.00 -8.86
CA ASN A 84 -14.54 18.72 -8.30
C ASN A 84 -13.88 17.90 -7.15
N PRO A 85 -12.54 17.70 -7.17
CA PRO A 85 -11.86 16.86 -6.19
C PRO A 85 -12.07 17.29 -4.74
N GLU A 86 -12.00 18.59 -4.45
CA GLU A 86 -12.16 19.11 -3.09
C GLU A 86 -13.58 18.84 -2.58
N ARG A 87 -14.58 19.08 -3.43
CA ARG A 87 -15.99 18.80 -3.10
C ARG A 87 -16.25 17.31 -2.88
N VAL A 88 -15.76 16.45 -3.78
CA VAL A 88 -15.96 15.00 -3.65
C VAL A 88 -15.27 14.46 -2.41
N LEU A 89 -14.02 14.86 -2.16
CA LEU A 89 -13.23 14.33 -1.05
C LEU A 89 -13.71 14.90 0.30
N HIS A 90 -13.87 16.22 0.41
CA HIS A 90 -14.15 16.88 1.69
C HIS A 90 -15.64 16.94 2.04
N GLU A 91 -16.52 17.14 1.07
CA GLU A 91 -17.94 17.32 1.36
C GLU A 91 -18.73 16.02 1.20
N ILE A 92 -18.30 15.10 0.35
CA ILE A 92 -19.10 13.91 0.02
C ILE A 92 -18.53 12.65 0.70
N LEU A 93 -17.22 12.44 0.67
CA LEU A 93 -16.58 11.22 1.19
C LEU A 93 -16.04 11.36 2.63
N ASN A 94 -15.82 12.57 3.14
CA ASN A 94 -15.14 12.80 4.43
C ASN A 94 -15.98 12.53 5.69
N SER A 95 -17.20 12.01 5.58
CA SER A 95 -18.19 12.07 6.66
C SER A 95 -18.58 10.73 7.30
N THR A 96 -17.84 9.64 7.11
CA THR A 96 -18.22 8.36 7.73
C THR A 96 -17.01 7.53 8.16
N ASP A 97 -17.25 6.58 9.07
CA ASP A 97 -16.36 5.53 9.60
C ASP A 97 -15.57 4.69 8.57
N VAL A 98 -15.47 5.13 7.33
CA VAL A 98 -14.49 4.69 6.33
C VAL A 98 -13.13 5.21 6.80
N VAL A 99 -12.34 4.31 7.39
CA VAL A 99 -11.01 4.57 7.93
C VAL A 99 -10.17 5.38 6.93
N ALA A 100 -9.93 6.65 7.28
CA ALA A 100 -8.99 7.60 6.71
C ALA A 100 -8.88 7.60 5.17
N VAL A 101 -9.61 8.51 4.53
CA VAL A 101 -9.25 9.05 3.21
C VAL A 101 -7.96 9.88 3.37
N GLN A 102 -6.83 9.22 3.60
CA GLN A 102 -5.53 9.85 3.47
C GLN A 102 -5.10 9.78 2.01
N VAL A 103 -4.90 10.96 1.44
CA VAL A 103 -4.24 11.26 0.16
C VAL A 103 -5.04 10.93 -1.10
N ALA A 104 -5.75 11.94 -1.59
CA ALA A 104 -6.12 12.05 -3.01
C ALA A 104 -5.66 13.40 -3.58
N ARG A 105 -4.47 13.87 -3.16
CA ARG A 105 -3.75 14.96 -3.86
C ARG A 105 -2.73 14.45 -4.87
N ILE A 106 -2.41 13.15 -4.85
CA ILE A 106 -1.39 12.55 -5.70
C ILE A 106 -1.91 11.20 -6.21
N VAL A 107 -1.97 11.04 -7.54
CA VAL A 107 -2.14 9.73 -8.21
C VAL A 107 -0.86 9.49 -8.99
N ASP A 108 -0.18 8.37 -8.72
CA ASP A 108 1.07 8.00 -9.42
C ASP A 108 2.14 9.11 -9.40
N GLY A 109 2.30 9.81 -8.27
CA GLY A 109 3.32 10.85 -8.11
C GLY A 109 2.99 12.20 -8.79
N LYS A 110 1.78 12.39 -9.33
CA LYS A 110 1.37 13.63 -10.00
C LYS A 110 0.21 14.33 -9.29
N GLU A 111 0.33 15.66 -9.14
CA GLU A 111 -0.78 16.50 -8.69
C GLU A 111 -1.97 16.38 -9.64
N ILE A 112 -3.16 16.28 -9.09
CA ILE A 112 -4.38 16.19 -9.90
C ILE A 112 -4.77 17.61 -10.36
N PRO A 113 -4.88 17.87 -11.68
CA PRO A 113 -5.35 19.17 -12.15
C PRO A 113 -6.75 19.49 -11.61
N ILE A 114 -6.94 20.75 -11.22
CA ILE A 114 -8.04 21.28 -10.38
C ILE A 114 -9.45 21.11 -11.01
N ASN A 115 -9.53 20.69 -12.27
CA ASN A 115 -10.71 20.96 -13.08
C ASN A 115 -11.84 19.93 -12.92
N LYS A 116 -11.55 18.63 -12.73
CA LYS A 116 -12.52 17.55 -12.40
C LYS A 116 -11.82 16.17 -12.28
N VAL A 117 -12.33 15.32 -11.40
CA VAL A 117 -11.85 13.95 -11.20
C VAL A 117 -12.95 12.92 -11.35
N VAL A 118 -12.55 11.71 -11.74
CA VAL A 118 -13.33 10.48 -11.57
C VAL A 118 -12.77 9.72 -10.39
N ILE A 119 -13.59 9.48 -9.38
CA ILE A 119 -13.23 8.71 -8.18
C ILE A 119 -14.05 7.42 -8.19
N GLY A 120 -13.37 6.28 -8.25
CA GLY A 120 -13.98 4.97 -8.05
C GLY A 120 -13.80 4.52 -6.60
N TYR A 121 -14.87 4.15 -5.91
CA TYR A 121 -14.80 3.55 -4.59
C TYR A 121 -15.34 2.12 -4.62
N VAL A 122 -14.50 1.18 -4.21
CA VAL A 122 -14.84 -0.25 -4.14
C VAL A 122 -14.96 -0.66 -2.68
N PRO A 123 -16.17 -0.69 -2.09
CA PRO A 123 -16.37 -1.07 -0.71
C PRO A 123 -15.96 -2.53 -0.45
N ARG A 124 -15.49 -2.78 0.76
CA ARG A 124 -15.13 -4.09 1.29
C ARG A 124 -15.50 -4.16 2.78
N LYS A 125 -16.07 -5.28 3.20
CA LYS A 125 -16.31 -5.55 4.62
C LYS A 125 -15.00 -6.03 5.26
N VAL A 126 -14.58 -5.39 6.34
CA VAL A 126 -13.41 -5.77 7.14
C VAL A 126 -13.86 -5.92 8.59
N GLY A 127 -14.12 -7.17 9.00
CA GLY A 127 -14.80 -7.45 10.27
C GLY A 127 -16.20 -6.82 10.32
N ASN A 128 -16.44 -5.98 11.33
CA ASN A 128 -17.70 -5.25 11.51
C ASN A 128 -17.70 -3.85 10.87
N LYS A 129 -16.61 -3.44 10.20
CA LYS A 129 -16.48 -2.14 9.55
C LYS A 129 -16.55 -2.27 8.03
N ILE A 130 -16.95 -1.20 7.36
CA ILE A 130 -16.89 -1.09 5.89
C ILE A 130 -15.69 -0.22 5.56
N GLY A 131 -14.67 -0.82 4.96
CA GLY A 131 -13.57 -0.12 4.32
C GLY A 131 -13.74 -0.14 2.81
N GLY A 132 -12.74 0.29 2.06
CA GLY A 132 -12.77 0.21 0.60
C GLY A 132 -11.46 0.64 -0.05
N LYS A 133 -11.34 0.35 -1.34
CA LYS A 133 -10.26 0.85 -2.18
C LYS A 133 -10.76 2.06 -2.96
N ILE A 134 -10.03 3.17 -2.87
CA ILE A 134 -10.25 4.36 -3.68
C ILE A 134 -9.35 4.29 -4.90
N LEU A 135 -9.91 4.61 -6.06
CA LEU A 135 -9.23 4.83 -7.32
C LEU A 135 -9.55 6.26 -7.75
N SER A 136 -8.59 6.96 -8.34
CA SER A 136 -8.82 8.28 -8.90
C SER A 136 -8.18 8.40 -10.27
N HIS A 137 -8.79 9.23 -11.12
CA HIS A 137 -8.31 9.51 -12.46
C HIS A 137 -8.74 10.93 -12.86
N GLU A 138 -7.96 11.57 -13.73
CA GLU A 138 -8.36 12.83 -14.35
C GLU A 138 -9.62 12.61 -15.20
N TYR A 139 -10.59 13.52 -15.09
CA TYR A 139 -11.80 13.44 -15.91
C TYR A 139 -11.55 14.04 -17.30
N THR A 140 -11.42 13.17 -18.29
CA THR A 140 -11.27 13.56 -19.71
C THR A 140 -12.56 13.39 -20.52
N GLY A 141 -13.68 13.04 -19.86
CA GLY A 141 -14.96 12.74 -20.50
C GLY A 141 -15.46 11.33 -20.19
N ALA A 142 -16.38 10.80 -21.01
CA ALA A 142 -17.01 9.49 -20.77
C ALA A 142 -16.00 8.33 -20.73
N GLU A 143 -14.92 8.40 -21.50
CA GLU A 143 -13.85 7.39 -21.53
C GLU A 143 -13.19 7.18 -20.16
N SER A 144 -13.00 8.24 -19.39
CA SER A 144 -12.44 8.16 -18.04
C SER A 144 -13.36 7.39 -17.06
N VAL A 145 -14.69 7.51 -17.24
CA VAL A 145 -15.69 6.77 -16.44
C VAL A 145 -15.70 5.29 -16.84
N VAL A 146 -15.64 4.99 -18.14
CA VAL A 146 -15.54 3.61 -18.66
C VAL A 146 -14.26 2.93 -18.20
N SER A 147 -13.12 3.63 -18.27
CA SER A 147 -11.83 3.17 -17.75
C SER A 147 -11.91 2.87 -16.25
N MET A 148 -12.52 3.78 -15.47
CA MET A 148 -12.74 3.54 -14.04
C MET A 148 -13.62 2.32 -13.78
N TYR A 149 -14.72 2.17 -14.54
CA TYR A 149 -15.59 1.01 -14.45
C TYR A 149 -14.84 -0.31 -14.71
N GLN A 150 -14.02 -0.37 -15.75
CA GLN A 150 -13.20 -1.54 -16.07
C GLN A 150 -12.21 -1.88 -14.94
N LYS A 151 -11.56 -0.87 -14.36
CA LYS A 151 -10.68 -1.05 -13.19
C LYS A 151 -11.44 -1.61 -11.99
N ILE A 152 -12.64 -1.10 -11.70
CA ILE A 152 -13.48 -1.62 -10.63
C ILE A 152 -13.89 -3.08 -10.91
N LYS A 153 -14.38 -3.39 -12.12
CA LYS A 153 -14.75 -4.76 -12.49
C LYS A 153 -13.60 -5.73 -12.36
N LYS A 154 -12.38 -5.34 -12.76
CA LYS A 154 -11.18 -6.16 -12.56
C LYS A 154 -10.98 -6.48 -11.07
N ILE A 155 -11.02 -5.46 -10.22
CA ILE A 155 -10.89 -5.62 -8.75
C ILE A 155 -12.01 -6.49 -8.17
N GLU A 156 -13.22 -6.43 -8.72
CA GLU A 156 -14.33 -7.30 -8.30
C GLU A 156 -14.17 -8.74 -8.78
N SER A 157 -13.67 -8.96 -10.00
CA SER A 157 -13.40 -10.31 -10.52
C SER A 157 -12.28 -11.02 -9.76
N GLU A 158 -11.29 -10.26 -9.26
CA GLU A 158 -10.24 -10.74 -8.37
C GLU A 158 -10.78 -11.12 -6.97
N LYS A 159 -12.05 -10.81 -6.63
CA LYS A 159 -12.67 -11.20 -5.35
C LYS A 159 -13.28 -12.61 -5.34
N GLN A 160 -13.31 -13.36 -6.45
CA GLN A 160 -13.73 -14.76 -6.41
C GLN A 160 -12.66 -15.65 -5.74
N PRO A 161 -13.04 -16.66 -4.93
CA PRO A 161 -12.31 -17.04 -3.74
C PRO A 161 -11.13 -17.95 -4.06
N VAL A 162 -9.91 -17.45 -3.88
CA VAL A 162 -9.01 -18.17 -2.98
C VAL A 162 -9.32 -17.59 -1.61
N GLU A 163 -9.96 -18.36 -0.72
CA GLU A 163 -10.07 -18.01 0.69
C GLU A 163 -8.66 -18.01 1.31
N LEU A 164 -7.88 -16.99 1.00
CA LEU A 164 -6.78 -16.54 1.85
C LEU A 164 -7.46 -15.78 2.98
N SER A 165 -7.64 -16.45 4.12
CA SER A 165 -7.99 -15.80 5.38
C SER A 165 -6.83 -14.88 5.80
N GLN A 166 -6.71 -13.71 5.17
CA GLN A 166 -5.76 -12.68 5.60
C GLN A 166 -6.30 -12.08 6.90
N SER A 167 -5.89 -12.64 8.03
CA SER A 167 -6.08 -12.00 9.33
C SER A 167 -5.08 -10.83 9.41
N LYS A 168 -5.53 -9.61 9.14
CA LYS A 168 -4.71 -8.40 9.31
C LYS A 168 -4.84 -7.91 10.74
N THR A 169 -3.95 -8.34 11.61
CA THR A 169 -3.76 -7.72 12.94
C THR A 169 -2.72 -6.62 12.81
N SER A 170 -3.16 -5.37 12.68
CA SER A 170 -2.29 -4.19 12.81
C SER A 170 -2.50 -3.59 14.19
N ALA A 171 -1.49 -3.63 15.04
CA ALA A 171 -1.48 -2.92 16.30
C ALA A 171 -0.42 -1.81 16.21
N VAL A 172 -0.85 -0.58 15.94
CA VAL A 172 0.01 0.59 16.13
C VAL A 172 0.01 0.87 17.63
N ARG A 173 1.10 0.53 18.33
CA ARG A 173 1.29 0.92 19.73
C ARG A 173 2.14 2.19 19.77
N THR A 174 1.53 3.31 20.11
CA THR A 174 2.25 4.49 20.59
C THR A 174 2.74 4.18 22.00
N ILE A 175 4.06 4.28 22.24
CA ILE A 175 4.67 4.00 23.56
C ILE A 175 5.43 5.26 24.00
N ASP A 176 5.22 5.67 25.25
CA ASP A 176 5.87 6.81 25.89
C ASP A 176 7.35 6.55 26.23
N PHE A 177 8.15 7.63 26.21
CA PHE A 177 9.62 7.62 26.08
C PHE A 177 10.38 7.61 27.43
N GLN A 178 11.50 6.87 27.48
CA GLN A 178 12.59 7.05 28.48
C GLN A 178 13.97 7.09 27.81
N GLU A 179 14.82 8.01 28.28
CA GLU A 179 16.12 8.38 27.71
C GLU A 179 17.27 7.43 28.12
N SER A 180 17.95 6.84 27.14
CA SER A 180 19.42 6.65 27.17
C SER A 180 19.95 6.33 25.76
N SER A 181 20.99 7.05 25.35
CA SER A 181 21.78 6.96 24.10
C SER A 181 21.11 6.30 22.89
N GLY A 182 20.58 7.14 21.99
CA GLY A 182 19.69 6.76 20.89
C GLY A 182 18.25 6.86 21.38
N ASN A 183 17.63 8.03 21.22
CA ASN A 183 16.27 8.25 21.69
C ASN A 183 15.34 7.39 20.83
N PHE A 184 14.95 6.22 21.32
CA PHE A 184 13.95 5.38 20.68
C PHE A 184 12.68 6.22 20.49
N LEU A 185 12.25 6.39 19.23
CA LEU A 185 11.11 7.23 18.87
C LEU A 185 9.83 6.42 18.66
N GLY A 186 9.93 5.14 18.35
CA GLY A 186 8.76 4.30 18.24
C GLY A 186 9.03 2.98 17.54
N GLU A 187 8.04 2.09 17.64
CA GLU A 187 8.03 0.81 16.95
C GLU A 187 6.73 0.66 16.15
N LEU A 188 6.87 0.13 14.93
CA LEU A 188 5.77 -0.22 14.06
C LEU A 188 5.69 -1.74 13.95
N SER A 189 4.54 -2.33 14.23
CA SER A 189 4.37 -3.79 14.17
C SER A 189 3.24 -4.22 13.25
N TYR A 190 3.55 -5.10 12.32
CA TYR A 190 2.59 -5.74 11.42
C TYR A 190 2.80 -7.24 11.37
N SER A 191 1.72 -7.98 11.13
CA SER A 191 1.80 -9.38 10.77
C SER A 191 0.77 -9.69 9.70
N TRP A 192 1.18 -10.45 8.69
CA TRP A 192 0.36 -10.89 7.58
C TRP A 192 0.46 -12.40 7.44
N GLU A 193 -0.68 -13.06 7.50
CA GLU A 193 -0.81 -14.49 7.27
C GLU A 193 -1.18 -14.75 5.79
N PHE A 194 -0.35 -15.54 5.12
CA PHE A 194 -0.52 -15.96 3.73
C PHE A 194 -0.86 -17.44 3.68
N SER A 195 -1.91 -17.89 4.36
CA SER A 195 -2.28 -19.30 4.31
C SER A 195 -2.50 -19.76 2.87
N PRO A 196 -1.85 -20.85 2.40
CA PRO A 196 -1.08 -21.83 3.19
C PRO A 196 0.45 -21.63 3.15
N TYR A 197 0.96 -20.55 2.57
CA TYR A 197 2.37 -20.32 2.24
C TYR A 197 3.25 -19.97 3.44
N GLY A 198 2.83 -19.05 4.30
CA GLY A 198 3.63 -18.60 5.44
C GLY A 198 3.05 -17.37 6.14
N ILE A 199 3.82 -16.81 7.07
CA ILE A 199 3.51 -15.59 7.82
C ILE A 199 4.67 -14.62 7.66
N LEU A 200 4.39 -13.35 7.39
CA LEU A 200 5.36 -12.26 7.40
C LEU A 200 5.06 -11.33 8.57
N SER A 201 6.01 -11.16 9.47
CA SER A 201 5.92 -10.27 10.63
C SER A 201 7.00 -9.20 10.54
N VAL A 202 6.65 -7.95 10.83
CA VAL A 202 7.54 -6.79 10.74
C VAL A 202 7.48 -6.01 12.04
N HIS A 203 8.64 -5.65 12.57
CA HIS A 203 8.84 -4.75 13.69
C HIS A 203 9.89 -3.70 13.34
N ASP A 204 9.48 -2.52 12.90
CA ASP A 204 10.44 -1.46 12.59
C ASP A 204 10.62 -0.55 13.78
N ARG A 205 11.87 -0.18 14.05
CA ARG A 205 12.23 0.67 15.17
C ARG A 205 12.94 1.91 14.65
N LEU A 206 12.50 3.06 15.14
CA LEU A 206 13.12 4.34 14.82
C LEU A 206 13.84 4.87 16.05
N TYR A 207 15.08 5.31 15.87
CA TYR A 207 15.88 5.96 16.91
C TYR A 207 16.37 7.31 16.40
N MET A 208 16.47 8.31 17.28
CA MET A 208 17.15 9.57 16.97
C MET A 208 18.54 9.60 17.61
N LEU A 209 19.57 9.90 16.82
CA LEU A 209 20.96 9.98 17.26
C LEU A 209 21.35 11.39 17.70
N GLY A 210 20.83 11.83 18.84
CA GLY A 210 21.20 13.10 19.49
C GLY A 210 20.84 14.37 18.70
N GLU A 211 20.78 15.51 19.40
CA GLU A 211 20.39 16.81 18.84
C GLU A 211 21.59 17.76 18.61
N SER A 212 22.82 17.26 18.66
CA SER A 212 24.01 18.12 18.72
C SER A 212 24.38 18.80 17.40
N ASN A 213 23.76 18.44 16.27
CA ASN A 213 24.03 19.06 14.99
C ASN A 213 22.96 20.13 14.66
N PRO A 214 23.34 21.41 14.49
CA PRO A 214 22.39 22.50 14.23
C PRO A 214 21.83 22.51 12.79
N THR A 215 22.23 21.55 11.95
CA THR A 215 21.85 21.48 10.54
C THR A 215 20.97 20.26 10.25
N TYR A 216 21.25 19.12 10.90
CA TYR A 216 20.57 17.86 10.60
C TYR A 216 20.20 17.09 11.88
N ASN A 217 19.01 16.51 11.86
CA ASN A 217 18.63 15.43 12.76
C ASN A 217 18.97 14.08 12.11
N TRP A 218 19.48 13.17 12.91
CA TRP A 218 19.93 11.85 12.45
C TRP A 218 19.03 10.77 13.03
N PHE A 219 18.55 9.88 12.18
CA PHE A 219 17.65 8.80 12.54
C PHE A 219 18.21 7.45 12.12
N VAL A 220 18.19 6.49 13.03
CA VAL A 220 18.45 5.08 12.70
C VAL A 220 17.12 4.39 12.53
N TYR A 221 16.90 3.85 11.33
CA TYR A 221 15.79 2.96 11.04
C TYR A 221 16.30 1.53 11.12
N GLN A 222 15.90 0.80 12.16
CA GLN A 222 16.19 -0.62 12.32
C GLN A 222 14.98 -1.43 11.85
N PHE A 223 15.20 -2.26 10.84
CA PHE A 223 14.22 -3.25 10.42
C PHE A 223 14.31 -4.47 11.30
N VAL A 224 13.18 -5.09 11.61
CA VAL A 224 13.13 -6.45 12.15
C VAL A 224 12.04 -7.19 11.41
N VAL A 225 12.42 -7.89 10.34
CA VAL A 225 11.49 -8.63 9.48
C VAL A 225 11.67 -10.11 9.73
N GLN A 226 10.59 -10.82 10.01
CA GLN A 226 10.57 -12.25 10.24
C GLN A 226 9.60 -12.92 9.27
N THR A 227 10.04 -14.01 8.65
CA THR A 227 9.18 -14.90 7.88
C THR A 227 9.08 -16.25 8.58
N GLU A 228 7.88 -16.82 8.58
CA GLU A 228 7.59 -18.13 9.17
C GLU A 228 6.95 -19.01 8.09
N PRO A 229 7.56 -20.15 7.74
CA PRO A 229 7.13 -20.93 6.60
C PRO A 229 5.85 -21.70 6.89
N GLY A 230 5.05 -21.94 5.86
CA GLY A 230 3.78 -22.65 5.99
C GLY A 230 3.91 -24.08 6.48
N ASP A 231 5.06 -24.73 6.26
CA ASP A 231 5.35 -26.06 6.81
C ASP A 231 5.37 -26.07 8.35
N LEU A 232 5.67 -24.93 8.99
CA LEU A 232 5.66 -24.79 10.45
C LEU A 232 4.25 -24.98 11.02
N TYR A 233 3.23 -24.37 10.39
CA TYR A 233 1.85 -24.33 10.89
C TYR A 233 0.94 -25.38 10.25
N TRP A 234 1.10 -25.61 8.95
CA TRP A 234 0.15 -26.40 8.15
C TRP A 234 0.77 -27.67 7.55
N LYS A 235 2.04 -27.97 7.83
CA LYS A 235 2.73 -29.22 7.43
C LYS A 235 2.60 -29.54 5.94
N ASN A 236 2.69 -28.50 5.10
CA ASN A 236 2.37 -28.56 3.67
C ASN A 236 3.61 -28.42 2.76
N GLY A 237 4.81 -28.40 3.35
CA GLY A 237 6.08 -28.35 2.63
C GLY A 237 6.49 -26.98 2.08
N TRP A 238 5.73 -25.91 2.32
CA TRP A 238 6.16 -24.54 1.99
C TRP A 238 7.23 -24.07 2.96
N ARG A 239 8.32 -23.53 2.44
CA ARG A 239 9.54 -23.12 3.14
C ARG A 239 9.90 -21.69 2.77
N ASN A 240 10.67 -21.01 3.61
CA ASN A 240 11.19 -19.68 3.26
C ASN A 240 12.16 -19.82 2.09
N ALA A 241 12.02 -18.92 1.12
CA ALA A 241 12.88 -18.83 -0.06
C ALA A 241 13.56 -17.47 -0.12
N ASP A 242 12.80 -16.38 0.08
CA ASP A 242 13.38 -15.04 0.07
C ASP A 242 12.76 -14.16 1.14
N LEU A 243 13.55 -13.18 1.57
CA LEU A 243 13.08 -12.06 2.38
C LEU A 243 13.73 -10.79 1.87
N TRP A 244 12.94 -9.73 1.67
CA TRP A 244 13.50 -8.44 1.26
C TRP A 244 12.82 -7.31 2.00
N ASN A 245 13.57 -6.22 2.13
CA ASN A 245 13.04 -4.95 2.58
C ASN A 245 13.82 -3.81 1.94
N SER A 246 13.19 -2.64 1.88
CA SER A 246 13.85 -1.43 1.43
C SER A 246 13.27 -0.19 2.11
N ILE A 247 14.07 0.87 2.13
CA ILE A 247 13.64 2.22 2.46
C ILE A 247 14.17 3.17 1.42
N ASP A 248 13.25 3.91 0.83
CA ASP A 248 13.50 5.02 -0.08
C ASP A 248 13.19 6.31 0.69
N VAL A 249 14.23 7.08 1.00
CA VAL A 249 14.10 8.22 1.90
C VAL A 249 13.71 9.51 1.19
N ASP A 250 13.85 9.59 -0.13
CA ASP A 250 13.55 10.79 -0.91
C ASP A 250 12.29 10.67 -1.79
N GLU A 251 11.69 9.48 -1.93
CA GLU A 251 10.46 9.22 -2.72
C GLU A 251 9.36 10.29 -2.53
N TYR A 252 9.08 10.68 -1.28
CA TYR A 252 7.98 11.62 -0.97
C TYR A 252 8.46 12.99 -0.50
N ASN A 253 9.71 13.13 -0.05
CA ASN A 253 10.20 14.37 0.52
C ASN A 253 11.71 14.55 0.30
N PRO A 254 12.11 15.47 -0.60
CA PRO A 254 13.49 15.57 -1.08
C PRO A 254 14.57 16.16 -0.14
N PRO A 255 14.32 16.67 1.09
CA PRO A 255 15.45 17.06 1.94
C PRO A 255 16.01 15.90 2.77
N SER A 256 15.38 14.72 2.79
CA SER A 256 15.93 13.56 3.53
C SER A 256 17.05 12.90 2.72
N HIS A 257 18.09 12.42 3.41
CA HIS A 257 19.21 11.73 2.77
C HIS A 257 19.59 10.45 3.52
N LEU A 258 19.88 9.40 2.76
CA LEU A 258 20.51 8.18 3.23
C LEU A 258 22.00 8.47 3.45
N SER A 259 22.44 8.34 4.69
CA SER A 259 23.82 8.65 5.07
C SER A 259 24.68 7.41 5.24
N ASP A 260 24.07 6.32 5.70
CA ASP A 260 24.74 5.04 5.91
C ASP A 260 23.69 3.92 5.88
N TYR A 261 24.12 2.69 5.62
CA TYR A 261 23.23 1.53 5.64
C TYR A 261 24.05 0.24 5.80
N SER A 262 23.45 -0.78 6.40
CA SER A 262 24.10 -2.06 6.60
C SER A 262 23.06 -3.17 6.78
N PRO A 263 23.34 -4.42 6.40
CA PRO A 263 24.61 -4.93 5.84
C PRO A 263 24.86 -4.61 4.37
N THR A 264 26.10 -4.81 3.93
CA THR A 264 26.45 -4.93 2.51
C THR A 264 26.40 -6.40 2.07
N THR A 265 26.64 -6.68 0.78
CA THR A 265 26.59 -8.05 0.24
C THR A 265 27.50 -9.01 1.01
N THR A 266 26.94 -10.14 1.47
CA THR A 266 27.69 -11.21 2.13
C THR A 266 27.30 -12.59 1.61
N THR A 267 28.28 -13.50 1.58
CA THR A 267 28.10 -14.90 1.18
C THR A 267 28.79 -15.83 2.17
N GLY A 268 28.11 -16.89 2.62
CA GLY A 268 28.70 -17.92 3.48
C GLY A 268 29.01 -17.49 4.92
N THR A 269 28.49 -16.33 5.35
CA THR A 269 28.62 -15.84 6.73
C THR A 269 27.49 -16.38 7.61
N SER A 270 27.80 -16.79 8.84
CA SER A 270 26.77 -17.22 9.81
C SER A 270 26.21 -16.08 10.66
N THR A 271 26.93 -14.96 10.74
CA THR A 271 26.54 -13.76 11.50
C THR A 271 26.77 -12.54 10.65
N VAL A 272 25.80 -11.64 10.62
CA VAL A 272 25.90 -10.29 10.07
C VAL A 272 25.91 -9.29 11.20
N THR A 273 26.94 -8.45 11.23
CA THR A 273 26.99 -7.26 12.07
C THR A 273 26.47 -6.09 11.27
N VAL A 274 25.47 -5.40 11.83
CA VAL A 274 24.98 -4.12 11.34
C VAL A 274 25.66 -3.04 12.14
N SER A 275 26.28 -2.09 11.44
CA SER A 275 26.84 -0.88 12.04
C SER A 275 26.43 0.28 11.15
N VAL A 276 25.72 1.24 11.74
CA VAL A 276 25.34 2.48 11.07
C VAL A 276 25.83 3.65 11.92
N SER A 277 26.53 4.60 11.31
CA SER A 277 27.16 5.68 12.06
C SER A 277 27.17 7.01 11.31
N ALA A 278 26.85 8.09 12.03
CA ALA A 278 27.08 9.44 11.55
C ALA A 278 28.53 9.82 11.87
N SER A 279 29.30 10.15 10.83
CA SER A 279 30.57 10.87 10.98
C SER A 279 30.48 12.15 10.16
N VAL A 280 30.62 13.30 10.83
CA VAL A 280 30.67 14.59 10.15
C VAL A 280 32.14 14.96 10.00
N ALA A 281 32.65 14.97 8.76
CA ALA A 281 34.04 15.34 8.47
C ALA A 281 34.40 16.77 8.96
N ASP A 282 33.39 17.62 9.16
CA ASP A 282 33.54 19.03 9.52
C ASP A 282 33.27 19.34 11.02
N SER A 283 32.98 18.33 11.86
CA SER A 283 32.90 18.53 13.32
C SER A 283 33.37 17.29 14.08
N PRO A 284 34.49 17.38 14.84
CA PRO A 284 35.03 16.26 15.63
C PRO A 284 34.09 15.74 16.75
N GLU A 285 32.97 16.42 17.00
CA GLU A 285 32.15 16.23 18.20
C GLU A 285 30.91 15.36 17.99
N VAL A 286 30.62 14.94 16.75
CA VAL A 286 29.43 14.12 16.46
C VAL A 286 29.85 12.77 15.88
N SER A 287 30.21 11.83 16.76
CA SER A 287 30.25 10.40 16.46
C SER A 287 29.09 9.73 17.20
N ALA A 288 27.99 9.48 16.51
CA ALA A 288 26.88 8.71 17.03
C ALA A 288 26.59 7.56 16.06
N GLY A 289 26.45 6.35 16.59
CA GLY A 289 26.18 5.18 15.79
C GLY A 289 25.50 4.10 16.61
N MET A 290 24.82 3.20 15.90
CA MET A 290 24.20 2.02 16.48
C MET A 290 24.79 0.78 15.80
N SER A 291 24.96 -0.27 16.58
CA SER A 291 25.38 -1.56 16.06
C SER A 291 24.63 -2.69 16.75
N TRP A 292 24.29 -3.70 15.96
CA TRP A 292 23.70 -4.95 16.41
C TRP A 292 24.13 -6.07 15.47
N SER A 293 23.80 -7.31 15.80
CA SER A 293 24.12 -8.46 14.94
C SER A 293 22.97 -9.46 14.91
N TYR A 294 22.84 -10.18 13.80
CA TYR A 294 21.88 -11.27 13.66
C TYR A 294 22.48 -12.44 12.87
N SER A 295 21.98 -13.64 13.13
CA SER A 295 22.48 -14.86 12.50
C SER A 295 21.81 -15.09 11.15
N ILE A 296 22.59 -15.47 10.14
CA ILE A 296 22.13 -15.70 8.75
C ILE A 296 22.76 -16.96 8.13
N SER A 297 23.00 -18.00 8.92
CA SER A 297 23.56 -19.25 8.41
C SER A 297 22.78 -19.76 7.19
N ASP A 298 23.52 -20.08 6.12
CA ASP A 298 22.97 -20.58 4.85
C ASP A 298 22.10 -19.59 4.06
N VAL A 299 22.36 -18.29 4.22
CA VAL A 299 21.69 -17.20 3.47
C VAL A 299 22.72 -16.35 2.75
N VAL A 300 22.38 -15.92 1.53
CA VAL A 300 23.15 -14.92 0.79
C VAL A 300 22.44 -13.58 0.93
N VAL A 301 23.18 -12.53 1.26
CA VAL A 301 22.64 -11.17 1.33
C VAL A 301 23.08 -10.41 0.10
N HIS A 302 22.12 -9.91 -0.66
CA HIS A 302 22.31 -9.00 -1.77
C HIS A 302 22.01 -7.58 -1.31
N ASP A 303 23.03 -6.73 -1.32
CA ASP A 303 22.86 -5.28 -1.17
C ASP A 303 22.52 -4.65 -2.52
N LEU A 304 21.31 -4.09 -2.61
CA LEU A 304 20.77 -3.40 -3.77
C LEU A 304 20.64 -1.88 -3.53
N SER A 305 21.31 -1.38 -2.49
CA SER A 305 21.24 0.01 -2.06
C SER A 305 22.02 0.95 -3.00
N SER A 306 21.67 2.23 -2.97
CA SER A 306 22.25 3.27 -3.80
C SER A 306 22.13 4.63 -3.14
N PHE A 307 23.27 5.21 -2.73
CA PHE A 307 23.33 6.59 -2.22
C PHE A 307 22.83 7.63 -3.25
N SER A 308 23.08 7.41 -4.55
CA SER A 308 22.60 8.33 -5.60
C SER A 308 21.08 8.33 -5.79
N ARG A 309 20.38 7.35 -5.22
CA ARG A 309 18.93 7.22 -5.24
C ARG A 309 18.33 7.29 -3.83
N GLU A 310 19.15 7.62 -2.83
CA GLU A 310 18.73 7.68 -1.43
C GLU A 310 17.97 6.41 -0.96
N LEU A 311 18.39 5.24 -1.49
CA LEU A 311 17.70 3.96 -1.36
C LEU A 311 18.59 2.96 -0.61
N ALA A 312 18.09 2.40 0.48
CA ALA A 312 18.68 1.22 1.11
C ALA A 312 17.79 0.01 0.84
N SER A 313 18.33 -1.05 0.24
CA SER A 313 17.56 -2.23 -0.15
C SER A 313 18.36 -3.50 0.02
N TRP A 314 17.75 -4.49 0.66
CA TRP A 314 18.34 -5.78 0.93
C TRP A 314 17.45 -6.90 0.44
N TRP A 315 18.08 -7.91 -0.14
CA TRP A 315 17.44 -9.17 -0.48
C TRP A 315 18.25 -10.32 0.10
N HIS A 316 17.61 -11.09 0.96
CA HIS A 316 18.16 -12.29 1.58
C HIS A 316 17.64 -13.51 0.81
N ASP A 317 18.52 -14.16 0.07
CA ASP A 317 18.29 -15.42 -0.66
C ASP A 317 18.51 -16.59 0.32
N ILE A 318 17.43 -17.26 0.67
CA ILE A 318 17.35 -18.33 1.68
C ILE A 318 17.26 -19.67 0.96
N ASP A 319 18.21 -20.57 1.21
CA ASP A 319 18.16 -21.92 0.64
C ASP A 319 17.00 -22.72 1.24
N GLU A 320 15.91 -22.86 0.48
CA GLU A 320 14.70 -23.57 0.88
C GLU A 320 14.96 -25.08 1.06
N GLY A 321 16.06 -25.59 0.50
CA GLY A 321 16.52 -26.97 0.65
C GLY A 321 17.07 -27.29 2.05
N LYS A 322 17.60 -26.27 2.75
CA LYS A 322 18.28 -26.39 4.04
C LYS A 322 17.35 -26.20 5.25
N PHE A 323 17.92 -26.25 6.46
CA PHE A 323 17.16 -26.06 7.70
C PHE A 323 16.67 -24.62 7.85
N VAL A 324 17.43 -23.62 7.38
CA VAL A 324 17.04 -22.20 7.43
C VAL A 324 15.71 -21.91 6.72
N GLY A 325 15.37 -22.66 5.66
CA GLY A 325 14.07 -22.55 5.00
C GLY A 325 12.89 -23.17 5.76
N LYS A 326 13.13 -24.05 6.74
CA LYS A 326 12.07 -24.77 7.49
C LYS A 326 11.62 -24.07 8.77
N ASP A 327 12.51 -23.30 9.36
CA ASP A 327 12.28 -22.62 10.63
C ASP A 327 11.92 -21.15 10.39
N SER A 328 11.48 -20.45 11.42
CA SER A 328 11.29 -18.99 11.34
C SER A 328 12.64 -18.33 11.06
N PHE A 329 12.68 -17.43 10.08
CA PHE A 329 13.89 -16.70 9.70
C PHE A 329 13.69 -15.20 9.89
N ARG A 330 14.67 -14.52 10.48
CA ARG A 330 14.59 -13.10 10.83
C ARG A 330 15.81 -12.34 10.34
N ILE A 331 15.58 -11.21 9.69
CA ILE A 331 16.60 -10.26 9.27
C ILE A 331 16.47 -8.97 10.05
N GLN A 332 17.60 -8.31 10.27
CA GLN A 332 17.63 -7.03 10.97
C GLN A 332 18.55 -6.01 10.28
N PRO A 333 18.34 -5.65 9.01
CA PRO A 333 19.11 -4.56 8.39
C PRO A 333 18.80 -3.20 9.03
N GLY A 334 19.60 -2.19 8.69
CA GLY A 334 19.42 -0.85 9.21
C GLY A 334 19.92 0.24 8.26
N ALA A 335 19.29 1.40 8.34
CA ALA A 335 19.67 2.60 7.60
C ALA A 335 19.84 3.79 8.56
N LEU A 336 20.79 4.66 8.25
CA LEU A 336 20.96 5.96 8.86
C LEU A 336 20.45 7.03 7.90
N ILE A 337 19.49 7.80 8.37
CA ILE A 337 18.81 8.85 7.61
C ILE A 337 19.16 10.16 8.27
N ARG A 338 19.54 11.17 7.49
CA ARG A 338 19.64 12.55 7.96
C ARG A 338 18.54 13.38 7.34
N VAL A 339 17.95 14.26 8.12
CA VAL A 339 16.96 15.24 7.65
C VAL A 339 17.34 16.62 8.17
N PRO A 340 17.12 17.70 7.41
CA PRO A 340 17.40 19.05 7.89
C PRO A 340 16.64 19.37 9.18
N GLN A 341 17.23 20.20 10.02
CA GLN A 341 16.60 20.74 11.22
C GLN A 341 15.60 21.86 10.86
N ALA A 342 14.63 21.55 10.00
CA ALA A 342 13.53 22.43 9.65
C ALA A 342 12.21 21.85 10.20
N PRO A 343 11.27 22.71 10.66
CA PRO A 343 9.93 22.24 11.02
C PRO A 343 9.26 21.55 9.84
N GLY A 344 8.77 20.33 10.04
CA GLY A 344 8.18 19.58 8.95
C GLY A 344 7.81 18.15 9.29
N THR A 345 7.08 17.53 8.36
CA THR A 345 6.81 16.10 8.34
C THR A 345 7.73 15.45 7.32
N TYR A 346 8.46 14.43 7.74
CA TYR A 346 9.33 13.63 6.88
C TYR A 346 8.63 12.29 6.61
N LEU A 347 8.59 11.93 5.32
CA LEU A 347 7.91 10.75 4.81
C LEU A 347 8.94 9.90 4.11
N TRP A 348 8.97 8.62 4.45
CA TRP A 348 9.80 7.62 3.76
C TRP A 348 8.91 6.50 3.26
N LYS A 349 9.28 5.92 2.12
CA LYS A 349 8.62 4.73 1.60
C LYS A 349 9.38 3.53 2.11
N VAL A 350 8.66 2.60 2.76
CA VAL A 350 9.26 1.38 3.27
C VAL A 350 8.52 0.19 2.67
N GLU A 351 9.28 -0.74 2.10
CA GLU A 351 8.73 -1.94 1.48
C GLU A 351 9.28 -3.19 2.13
N TYR A 352 8.45 -4.22 2.20
CA TYR A 352 8.79 -5.54 2.73
C TYR A 352 8.21 -6.59 1.81
N GLY A 353 8.82 -7.75 1.82
CA GLY A 353 8.17 -8.93 1.30
C GLY A 353 8.91 -10.19 1.64
N GLY A 354 8.17 -11.29 1.50
CA GLY A 354 8.67 -12.63 1.70
C GLY A 354 8.22 -13.51 0.55
N GLN A 355 9.06 -14.47 0.22
CA GLN A 355 8.74 -15.53 -0.73
C GLN A 355 8.85 -16.87 -0.03
N TRP A 356 7.91 -17.74 -0.35
CA TRP A 356 7.92 -19.13 0.08
C TRP A 356 7.96 -20.03 -1.14
N GLY A 357 8.78 -21.07 -1.05
CA GLY A 357 8.95 -22.09 -2.07
C GLY A 357 8.80 -23.48 -1.49
N LYS A 358 8.46 -24.46 -2.31
CA LYS A 358 8.60 -25.87 -1.92
C LYS A 358 10.03 -26.34 -2.20
N LYS A 359 10.56 -27.19 -1.32
CA LYS A 359 11.85 -27.85 -1.55
C LYS A 359 11.86 -28.43 -2.97
N LYS A 360 12.88 -28.08 -3.77
CA LYS A 360 13.13 -28.74 -5.05
C LYS A 360 13.25 -30.25 -4.84
N VAL A 361 12.21 -31.01 -5.22
CA VAL A 361 12.21 -32.47 -5.14
C VAL A 361 12.86 -33.01 -6.40
N GLY A 362 14.19 -32.92 -6.44
CA GLY A 362 15.02 -33.47 -7.49
C GLY A 362 14.93 -32.72 -8.81
N ASP A 363 16.07 -32.54 -9.44
CA ASP A 363 16.12 -32.27 -10.87
C ASP A 363 15.70 -33.55 -11.58
N TYR A 364 14.45 -33.64 -12.03
CA TYR A 364 14.06 -34.71 -12.93
C TYR A 364 14.71 -34.43 -14.29
N CYS A 365 15.84 -35.08 -14.54
CA CYS A 365 16.52 -35.03 -15.83
C CYS A 365 15.94 -36.15 -16.70
N ILE A 366 15.05 -35.80 -17.63
CA ILE A 366 14.57 -36.72 -18.67
C ILE A 366 15.25 -36.27 -19.98
N PHE A 367 15.99 -37.17 -20.63
CA PHE A 367 16.76 -36.89 -21.86
C PHE A 367 17.82 -35.78 -21.75
N GLY A 368 18.52 -35.66 -20.62
CA GLY A 368 19.58 -34.65 -20.45
C GLY A 368 19.08 -33.22 -20.23
N HIS A 369 17.76 -33.01 -20.15
CA HIS A 369 17.14 -31.77 -19.71
C HIS A 369 16.62 -31.95 -18.29
N CYS A 370 17.26 -31.27 -17.34
CA CYS A 370 16.80 -31.19 -15.96
C CYS A 370 15.71 -30.12 -15.88
N LEU A 371 14.46 -30.54 -15.66
CA LEU A 371 13.34 -29.64 -15.41
C LEU A 371 13.15 -29.51 -13.89
N SER A 372 13.66 -28.43 -13.31
CA SER A 372 13.38 -28.04 -11.94
C SER A 372 12.05 -27.29 -11.91
N TYR A 373 10.99 -27.89 -11.38
CA TYR A 373 9.75 -27.17 -11.10
C TYR A 373 9.90 -26.43 -9.78
N HIS A 374 9.93 -25.09 -9.83
CA HIS A 374 9.85 -24.23 -8.65
C HIS A 374 8.43 -23.66 -8.57
N TRP A 375 7.73 -23.95 -7.48
CA TRP A 375 6.45 -23.31 -7.19
C TRP A 375 6.75 -22.22 -6.18
N ASP A 376 6.60 -20.97 -6.62
CA ASP A 376 6.89 -19.79 -5.82
C ASP A 376 5.63 -19.00 -5.54
N TYR A 377 5.50 -18.55 -4.30
CA TYR A 377 4.53 -17.53 -3.93
C TYR A 377 5.24 -16.35 -3.30
N SER A 378 5.08 -15.16 -3.89
CA SER A 378 5.62 -13.91 -3.37
C SER A 378 4.52 -13.03 -2.77
N GLY A 379 4.69 -12.61 -1.52
CA GLY A 379 3.91 -11.52 -0.92
C GLY A 379 4.70 -10.21 -0.91
N ARG A 380 4.11 -9.11 -1.43
CA ARG A 380 4.71 -7.76 -1.42
C ARG A 380 3.82 -6.78 -0.67
N TYR A 381 4.41 -6.01 0.26
CA TYR A 381 3.70 -4.99 1.02
C TYR A 381 4.53 -3.72 1.13
N GLY A 382 3.91 -2.58 0.84
CA GLY A 382 4.45 -1.26 1.13
C GLY A 382 3.74 -0.65 2.34
N ALA A 383 4.50 0.00 3.21
CA ALA A 383 4.01 0.91 4.22
C ALA A 383 4.53 2.32 3.93
N VAL A 384 3.69 3.32 4.15
CA VAL A 384 4.12 4.73 4.21
C VAL A 384 4.28 5.06 5.68
N VAL A 385 5.51 5.41 6.08
CA VAL A 385 5.80 5.80 7.46
C VAL A 385 5.83 7.32 7.53
N ILE A 386 4.98 7.88 8.38
CA ILE A 386 4.82 9.33 8.57
C ILE A 386 5.44 9.72 9.91
N TRP A 387 6.47 10.56 9.89
CA TRP A 387 7.05 11.14 11.11
C TRP A 387 7.03 12.66 11.08
N GLY A 388 6.50 13.28 12.13
CA GLY A 388 6.57 14.72 12.34
C GLY A 388 7.61 15.05 13.39
N VAL A 389 8.57 15.92 13.07
CA VAL A 389 9.43 16.53 14.08
C VAL A 389 8.72 17.80 14.56
N LYS A 390 8.40 17.86 15.85
CA LYS A 390 7.80 19.06 16.44
C LYS A 390 8.92 20.09 16.62
N GLY A 391 8.79 21.24 15.95
CA GLY A 391 9.66 22.39 16.14
C GLY A 391 9.40 23.16 17.42
#